data_AF-A0A0S8L212-F1
#
_entry.id   AF-A0A0S8L212-F1
#
_cell.length_a   1.000
_cell.length_b   1.000
_cell.length_c   1.000
_cell.angle_alpha   90.00
_cell.angle_beta   90.00
_cell.angle_gamma   90.00
#
_symmetry.space_group_name_H-M   'P 1'
#
loop_
_entity.id
_entity.type
_entity.pdbx_description
1 polymer ?
#
loop_
_entity_poly.entity_id
_entity_poly.type
_entity_poly.pdbx_seq_one_letter_code
_entity_poly.pdbx_strand_id
1 'polypeptide(L)'
;NQSLGSVLGDAGLLTILSFNRAQEEEADLTALATLARYYGHVAGADTFFKIVEQLPERAGKEEIPIFLRTHPLSHKRIELLHTIAKKNGWAFDQPIVALPDTLWASRASSLADE
;
A
#
# COMPACT_ATOMS: atom_id res chain seq x y z
N ASN A 1 -26.80 31.22 -11.61
CA ASN A 1 -25.87 31.61 -10.52
C ASN A 1 -25.37 30.35 -9.83
N GLN A 2 -24.49 29.60 -10.48
CA GLN A 2 -23.78 28.46 -9.88
C GLN A 2 -22.30 28.75 -10.13
N SER A 3 -21.46 28.85 -9.10
CA SER A 3 -20.02 28.45 -9.24
C SER A 3 -19.15 28.73 -8.01
N LEU A 4 -19.36 29.75 -7.18
CA LEU A 4 -18.38 30.07 -6.13
C LEU A 4 -18.29 29.03 -5.00
N GLY A 5 -19.43 28.53 -4.52
CA GLY A 5 -19.46 27.48 -3.49
C GLY A 5 -18.98 26.11 -4.00
N SER A 6 -19.25 25.79 -5.26
CA SER A 6 -18.79 24.53 -5.89
C SER A 6 -17.28 24.53 -6.04
N VAL A 7 -16.70 25.60 -6.57
CA VAL A 7 -15.24 25.69 -6.81
C VAL A 7 -14.45 25.62 -5.51
N LEU A 8 -14.95 26.23 -4.43
CA LEU A 8 -14.31 26.15 -3.11
C LEU A 8 -14.40 24.73 -2.51
N GLY A 9 -15.52 24.03 -2.70
CA GLY A 9 -15.68 22.64 -2.28
C GLY A 9 -14.76 21.69 -3.05
N ASP A 10 -14.70 21.85 -4.37
CA ASP A 10 -13.87 21.03 -5.26
C ASP A 10 -12.37 21.21 -4.99
N ALA A 11 -11.92 22.45 -4.72
CA ALA A 11 -10.55 22.72 -4.30
C ALA A 11 -10.19 22.02 -2.98
N GLY A 12 -11.09 22.06 -1.99
CA GLY A 12 -10.90 21.36 -0.72
C GLY A 12 -10.78 19.84 -0.89
N LEU A 13 -11.64 19.23 -1.72
CA LEU A 13 -11.58 17.80 -2.02
C LEU A 13 -10.27 17.41 -2.72
N LEU A 14 -9.83 18.20 -3.71
CA LEU A 14 -8.55 17.97 -4.40
C LEU A 14 -7.37 18.02 -3.44
N THR A 15 -7.37 18.95 -2.49
CA THR A 15 -6.34 19.05 -1.45
C THR A 15 -6.32 17.80 -0.57
N ILE A 16 -7.47 17.34 -0.08
CA ILE A 16 -7.56 16.11 0.74
C ILE A 16 -7.07 14.89 -0.06
N LEU A 17 -7.53 14.73 -1.31
CA LEU A 17 -7.07 13.65 -2.19
C LEU A 17 -5.56 13.70 -2.45
N SER A 18 -4.99 14.90 -2.57
CA SER A 18 -3.55 15.11 -2.75
C SER A 18 -2.76 14.73 -1.50
N PHE A 19 -3.23 15.13 -0.31
CA PHE A 19 -2.61 14.74 0.96
C PHE A 19 -2.67 13.23 1.18
N ASN A 20 -3.81 12.59 0.92
CA ASN A 20 -3.92 11.13 1.03
C ASN A 20 -2.89 10.44 0.12
N ARG A 21 -2.71 10.92 -1.13
CA ARG A 21 -1.72 10.34 -2.05
C ARG A 21 -0.27 10.50 -1.55
N ALA A 22 0.09 11.67 -1.02
CA ALA A 22 1.43 11.90 -0.47
C ALA A 22 1.70 11.00 0.75
N GLN A 23 0.69 10.79 1.60
CA GLN A 23 0.77 9.88 2.74
C GLN A 23 0.92 8.41 2.31
N GLU A 24 0.19 7.96 1.29
CA GLU A 24 0.37 6.61 0.71
C GLU A 24 1.80 6.41 0.21
N GLU A 25 2.33 7.40 -0.52
CA GLU A 25 3.68 7.35 -1.07
C GLU A 25 4.74 7.30 0.05
N GLU A 26 4.62 8.14 1.08
CA GLU A 26 5.53 8.10 2.23
C GLU A 26 5.47 6.77 2.98
N ALA A 27 4.27 6.21 3.15
CA ALA A 27 4.06 4.91 3.77
C ALA A 27 4.72 3.79 2.95
N ASP A 28 4.53 3.78 1.63
CA ASP A 28 5.13 2.81 0.70
C ASP A 28 6.66 2.86 0.76
N LEU A 29 7.23 4.07 0.73
CA LEU A 29 8.68 4.28 0.81
C LEU A 29 9.24 3.77 2.14
N THR A 30 8.55 4.06 3.24
CA THR A 30 8.95 3.62 4.58
C THR A 30 8.89 2.10 4.71
N ALA A 31 7.83 1.48 4.21
CA ALA A 31 7.68 0.03 4.21
C ALA A 31 8.76 -0.64 3.36
N LEU A 32 9.01 -0.14 2.15
CA LEU A 32 10.01 -0.68 1.22
C LEU A 32 11.42 -0.59 1.80
N ALA A 33 11.80 0.55 2.39
CA ALA A 33 13.08 0.72 3.05
C ALA A 33 13.23 -0.20 4.27
N THR A 34 12.14 -0.44 5.00
CA THR A 34 12.13 -1.37 6.14
C THR A 34 12.38 -2.80 5.70
N LEU A 35 11.74 -3.25 4.61
CA LEU A 35 11.98 -4.58 4.02
C LEU A 35 13.42 -4.72 3.56
N ALA A 36 13.95 -3.73 2.83
CA ALA A 36 15.33 -3.74 2.37
C ALA A 36 16.32 -3.81 3.54
N ARG A 37 16.08 -3.06 4.63
CA ARG A 37 16.93 -3.09 5.82
C ARG A 37 16.87 -4.43 6.55
N TYR A 38 15.70 -5.05 6.59
CA TYR A 38 15.48 -6.28 7.34
C TYR A 38 15.96 -7.53 6.58
N TYR A 39 15.60 -7.64 5.30
CA TYR A 39 15.88 -8.81 4.46
C TYR A 39 17.09 -8.64 3.53
N GLY A 40 17.58 -7.41 3.33
CA GLY A 40 18.59 -7.11 2.30
C GLY A 40 18.01 -6.99 0.88
N HIS A 41 16.72 -7.24 0.70
CA HIS A 41 16.02 -7.17 -0.57
C HIS A 41 14.56 -6.73 -0.38
N VAL A 42 13.85 -6.51 -1.49
CA VAL A 42 12.43 -6.12 -1.50
C VAL A 42 11.57 -7.06 -2.32
N ALA A 43 12.09 -8.26 -2.62
CA ALA A 43 11.33 -9.33 -3.27
C ALA A 43 9.95 -9.54 -2.61
N GLY A 44 8.91 -9.56 -3.44
CA GLY A 44 7.52 -9.72 -3.02
C GLY A 44 6.82 -8.46 -2.51
N ALA A 45 7.49 -7.31 -2.38
CA ALA A 45 6.90 -6.08 -1.84
C ALA A 45 5.67 -5.57 -2.63
N ASP A 46 5.55 -5.93 -3.91
CA ASP A 46 4.42 -5.56 -4.77
C ASP A 46 3.33 -6.65 -4.86
N THR A 47 3.50 -7.77 -4.16
CA THR A 47 2.60 -8.94 -4.27
C THR A 47 1.18 -8.60 -3.84
N PHE A 48 1.04 -7.94 -2.69
CA PHE A 48 -0.28 -7.50 -2.22
C PHE A 48 -0.95 -6.57 -3.24
N PHE A 49 -0.21 -5.59 -3.76
CA PHE A 49 -0.70 -4.64 -4.75
C PHE A 49 -1.19 -5.37 -6.01
N LYS A 50 -0.41 -6.32 -6.53
CA LYS A 50 -0.77 -7.14 -7.71
C LYS A 50 -2.02 -8.01 -7.46
N ILE A 51 -2.13 -8.64 -6.30
CA ILE A 51 -3.32 -9.43 -5.94
C ILE A 51 -4.56 -8.55 -5.93
N VAL A 52 -4.45 -7.35 -5.35
CA VAL A 52 -5.56 -6.41 -5.26
C VAL A 52 -5.92 -5.83 -6.64
N GLU A 53 -4.95 -5.51 -7.50
CA GLU A 53 -5.20 -5.06 -8.89
C GLU A 53 -5.98 -6.10 -9.71
N GLN A 54 -5.83 -7.39 -9.38
CA GLN A 54 -6.53 -8.48 -10.05
C GLN A 54 -7.96 -8.69 -9.53
N LEU A 55 -8.36 -8.02 -8.44
CA LEU A 55 -9.75 -8.09 -7.98
C LEU A 55 -10.67 -7.44 -9.02
N PRO A 56 -11.81 -8.07 -9.37
CA PRO A 56 -12.70 -7.54 -10.39
C PRO A 56 -13.18 -6.13 -10.02
N GLU A 57 -13.14 -5.17 -10.94
CA GLU A 57 -13.78 -3.84 -10.73
C GLU A 57 -15.29 -3.94 -10.41
N ARG A 58 -15.90 -5.08 -10.77
CA ARG A 58 -17.32 -5.41 -10.58
C ARG A 58 -17.61 -6.24 -9.33
N ALA A 59 -16.58 -6.61 -8.57
CA ALA A 59 -16.74 -7.11 -7.23
C ALA A 59 -17.58 -6.08 -6.47
N GLY A 60 -18.73 -6.46 -5.92
CA GLY A 60 -19.61 -5.50 -5.25
C GLY A 60 -18.84 -4.67 -4.21
N LYS A 61 -19.37 -3.51 -3.77
CA LYS A 61 -18.71 -2.68 -2.72
C LYS A 61 -18.33 -3.46 -1.45
N GLU A 62 -18.91 -4.64 -1.25
CA GLU A 62 -18.65 -5.58 -0.14
C GLU A 62 -17.42 -6.48 -0.36
N GLU A 63 -16.98 -6.68 -1.60
CA GLU A 63 -15.83 -7.52 -1.97
C GLU A 63 -14.51 -6.74 -2.04
N ILE A 64 -14.56 -5.40 -2.04
CA ILE A 64 -13.37 -4.55 -1.91
C ILE A 64 -12.96 -4.50 -0.44
N PRO A 65 -11.73 -4.95 -0.08
CA PRO A 65 -11.22 -4.82 1.28
C PRO A 65 -11.42 -3.41 1.84
N ILE A 66 -11.95 -3.30 3.08
CA ILE A 66 -12.19 -2.01 3.76
C ILE A 66 -10.95 -1.12 3.73
N PHE A 67 -9.77 -1.72 3.84
CA PHE A 67 -8.47 -1.06 3.72
C PHE A 67 -8.36 -0.18 2.47
N LEU A 68 -8.84 -0.64 1.31
CA LEU A 68 -8.71 0.08 0.03
C LEU A 68 -9.69 1.25 -0.10
N ARG A 69 -10.64 1.40 0.82
CA ARG A 69 -11.55 2.55 0.88
C ARG A 69 -10.84 3.79 1.40
N THR A 70 -9.84 3.61 2.27
CA THR A 70 -9.00 4.70 2.81
C THR A 70 -7.62 4.76 2.17
N HIS A 71 -7.10 3.63 1.69
CA HIS A 71 -5.83 3.52 0.97
C HIS A 71 -6.07 3.02 -0.47
N PRO A 72 -6.58 3.86 -1.39
CA PRO A 72 -6.83 3.44 -2.75
C PRO A 72 -5.57 2.92 -3.42
N LEU A 73 -5.71 1.78 -4.10
CA LEU A 73 -4.66 1.26 -4.94
C LEU A 73 -4.55 2.09 -6.22
N SER A 74 -3.32 2.30 -6.69
CA SER A 74 -3.11 2.79 -8.05
C SER A 74 -1.87 2.14 -8.63
N HIS A 75 -1.88 1.87 -9.94
CA HIS A 75 -0.75 1.30 -10.66
C HIS A 75 0.56 2.08 -10.43
N LYS A 76 0.44 3.40 -10.28
CA LYS A 76 1.56 4.31 -9.96
C LYS A 76 2.32 3.93 -8.68
N ARG A 77 1.65 3.34 -7.69
CA ARG A 77 2.30 2.88 -6.44
C ARG A 77 3.23 1.71 -6.73
N ILE A 78 2.80 0.74 -7.54
CA ILE A 78 3.64 -0.38 -7.97
C ILE A 78 4.86 0.15 -8.74
N GLU A 79 4.65 1.04 -9.70
CA GLU A 79 5.74 1.67 -10.47
C GLU A 79 6.74 2.40 -9.57
N LEU A 80 6.25 3.11 -8.54
CA LEU A 80 7.07 3.77 -7.55
C LEU A 80 7.96 2.78 -6.79
N LEU A 81 7.40 1.67 -6.30
CA LEU A 81 8.18 0.64 -5.59
C LEU A 81 9.33 0.11 -6.45
N HIS A 82 9.06 -0.23 -7.71
CA HIS A 82 10.07 -0.69 -8.67
C HIS A 82 11.13 0.37 -8.95
N THR A 83 10.72 1.62 -9.13
CA THR A 83 11.63 2.75 -9.39
C THR A 83 12.58 2.97 -8.22
N ILE A 84 12.07 2.95 -6.99
CA ILE A 84 12.84 3.20 -5.78
C ILE A 84 13.79 2.04 -5.49
N ALA A 85 13.34 0.80 -5.65
CA ALA A 85 14.21 -0.36 -5.50
C ALA A 85 15.36 -0.34 -6.51
N LYS A 86 15.06 -0.05 -7.78
CA LYS A 86 16.09 0.09 -8.82
C LYS A 86 17.09 1.20 -8.49
N LYS A 87 16.60 2.36 -8.04
CA LYS A 87 17.45 3.50 -7.64
C LYS A 87 18.40 3.14 -6.48
N ASN A 88 17.96 2.31 -5.54
CA ASN A 88 18.74 1.92 -4.37
C ASN A 88 19.48 0.58 -4.53
N GLY A 89 19.36 -0.09 -5.68
CA GLY A 89 19.97 -1.40 -5.92
C GLY A 89 19.34 -2.54 -5.08
N TRP A 90 18.08 -2.39 -4.65
CA TRP A 90 17.38 -3.42 -3.90
C TRP A 90 16.76 -4.45 -4.86
N ALA A 91 17.08 -5.73 -4.66
CA ALA A 91 16.62 -6.80 -5.54
C ALA A 91 15.13 -7.12 -5.32
N PHE A 92 14.41 -7.33 -6.42
CA PHE A 92 13.01 -7.79 -6.45
C PHE A 92 12.87 -9.27 -6.83
N ASP A 93 13.95 -9.87 -7.32
CA ASP A 93 14.03 -11.18 -7.99
C ASP A 93 14.83 -12.20 -7.16
N GLN A 94 14.70 -12.13 -5.85
CA GLN A 94 15.29 -13.07 -4.89
C GLN A 94 14.20 -13.98 -4.31
N PRO A 95 14.56 -15.17 -3.79
CA PRO A 95 13.61 -15.99 -3.03
C PRO A 95 13.01 -15.20 -1.86
N ILE A 96 11.67 -15.24 -1.72
CA ILE A 96 10.97 -14.57 -0.63
C ILE A 96 11.29 -15.31 0.68
N VAL A 97 11.86 -14.58 1.64
CA VAL A 97 12.12 -15.07 3.00
C VAL A 97 10.86 -14.89 3.85
N ALA A 98 10.49 -15.94 4.59
CA ALA A 98 9.33 -15.90 5.46
C ALA A 98 9.51 -14.89 6.61
N LEU A 99 8.38 -14.38 7.12
CA LEU A 99 8.39 -13.55 8.32
C LEU A 99 8.96 -14.35 9.51
N PRO A 100 9.75 -13.71 10.39
CA PRO A 100 10.33 -14.34 11.56
C PRO A 100 9.30 -14.98 12.46
N ASP A 101 9.74 -16.04 13.13
CA ASP A 101 8.84 -16.85 13.91
C ASP A 101 8.20 -16.12 15.10
N THR A 102 8.93 -15.17 15.64
CA THR A 102 8.50 -14.30 16.74
C THR A 102 7.29 -13.43 16.38
N LEU A 103 7.06 -13.13 15.09
CA LEU A 103 5.90 -12.35 14.66
C LEU A 103 4.63 -13.19 14.53
N TRP A 104 4.73 -14.51 14.33
CA TRP A 104 3.55 -15.38 14.34
C TRP A 104 3.20 -15.85 15.75
N ALA A 105 4.19 -15.99 16.64
CA ALA A 105 3.99 -16.47 18.00
C ALA A 105 3.10 -15.52 18.83
N SER A 106 3.19 -14.20 18.59
CA SER A 106 2.36 -13.20 19.26
C SER A 106 0.87 -13.28 18.91
N ARG A 107 0.53 -13.78 17.71
CA ARG A 107 -0.87 -13.94 17.26
C ARG A 107 -1.56 -15.18 17.85
N ALA A 108 -0.80 -16.24 18.13
CA ALA A 108 -1.36 -17.43 18.77
C ALA A 108 -1.77 -17.16 20.22
N SER A 109 -1.05 -16.27 20.93
CA SER A 109 -1.37 -15.91 22.31
C SER A 109 -2.58 -14.99 22.43
N SER A 110 -2.86 -14.12 21.45
CA SER A 110 -4.01 -13.21 21.48
C SER A 110 -5.35 -13.86 21.09
N LEU A 111 -5.31 -15.05 20.48
CA LEU A 111 -6.50 -15.81 20.07
C LEU A 111 -6.89 -16.90 21.08
N ALA A 112 -6.08 -17.11 22.11
CA ALA A 112 -6.36 -18.06 23.19
C ALA A 112 -7.13 -17.43 24.38
N ASP A 113 -7.29 -16.10 24.36
CA ASP A 113 -7.93 -15.30 25.42
C ASP A 113 -9.33 -14.76 25.01
N GLU A 114 -9.89 -15.21 23.89
CA GLU A 114 -11.30 -14.97 23.46
C GLU A 114 -12.13 -16.26 23.54
#